data_AF-A0A2L0GND0-F1
#
_entry.id   AF-A0A2L0GND0-F1
#
_cell.length_a   1.000
_cell.length_b   1.000
_cell.length_c   1.000
_cell.angle_alpha   90.00
_cell.angle_beta   90.00
_cell.angle_gamma   90.00
#
_symmetry.space_group_name_H-M   'P 1'
#
loop_
_entity.id
_entity.type
_entity.pdbx_description
1 polymer ?
#
loop_
_entity_poly.entity_id
_entity_poly.type
_entity_poly.pdbx_seq_one_letter_code
_entity_poly.pdbx_strand_id
1 'polypeptide(L)'
;MLLSSCTTTDGVAAVSQMAVPLELQAIQAREFNVPRDLAFKSVMSVLQDLGYILQSADLPSGFISAVSPSVDTTPLAERLIIGSESYSEVAVTASFLPMPNGSTKVRLNFVERRARLGLMGKSRDDRPVIDPEVYQVAWEKVDETLFMLTATNDLSRPVKPGTTEAEPTS
;
A
#
# COMPACT_ATOMS: atom_id res chain seq x y z
N MET A 1 -3.52 18.29 65.69
CA MET A 1 -4.35 19.29 64.98
C MET A 1 -3.65 19.57 63.65
N LEU A 2 -4.18 19.01 62.56
CA LEU A 2 -4.84 19.73 61.43
C LEU A 2 -3.80 20.37 60.48
N LEU A 3 -3.74 20.23 59.14
CA LEU A 3 -4.49 19.58 58.04
C LEU A 3 -3.54 19.67 56.80
N SER A 4 -3.33 18.59 56.05
CA SER A 4 -3.80 18.37 54.66
C SER A 4 -4.01 19.60 53.74
N SER A 5 -3.31 19.60 52.59
CA SER A 5 -3.73 19.99 51.23
C SER A 5 -2.51 19.84 50.31
N CYS A 6 -2.36 18.83 49.43
CA CYS A 6 -3.11 18.50 48.21
C CYS A 6 -3.19 19.66 47.21
N THR A 7 -2.16 19.81 46.39
CA THR A 7 -2.28 20.38 45.04
C THR A 7 -2.18 19.23 44.05
N THR A 8 -3.35 18.76 43.64
CA THR A 8 -3.56 17.94 42.45
C THR A 8 -3.09 18.75 41.25
N THR A 9 -1.95 18.39 40.67
CA THR A 9 -1.65 18.75 39.29
C THR A 9 -2.24 17.65 38.43
N ASP A 10 -3.39 17.98 37.82
CA ASP A 10 -3.95 17.28 36.67
C ASP A 10 -2.88 17.26 35.56
N GLY A 11 -2.19 16.13 35.47
CA GLY A 11 -1.24 15.82 34.41
C GLY A 11 -1.90 14.91 33.39
N VAL A 12 -2.74 15.51 32.54
CA VAL A 12 -3.11 14.94 31.25
C VAL A 12 -1.86 14.53 30.45
N ALA A 13 -2.03 13.50 29.60
CA ALA A 13 -1.08 12.98 28.61
C ALA A 13 -0.15 11.85 29.05
N ALA A 14 -0.74 10.71 29.42
CA ALA A 14 -0.11 9.39 29.26
C ALA A 14 -0.92 8.50 28.28
N VAL A 15 -1.56 9.11 27.30
CA VAL A 15 -2.02 8.44 26.08
C VAL A 15 -1.11 8.94 24.96
N SER A 16 -0.80 8.07 23.99
CA SER A 16 -0.12 8.41 22.72
C SER A 16 1.36 8.06 22.55
N GLN A 17 1.83 6.93 23.10
CA GLN A 17 3.02 6.26 22.54
C GLN A 17 2.82 4.78 22.19
N MET A 18 1.73 4.15 22.65
CA MET A 18 1.33 2.79 22.25
C MET A 18 0.27 2.74 21.14
N ALA A 19 -0.29 3.90 20.73
CA ALA A 19 -1.30 3.97 19.66
C ALA A 19 -0.70 4.01 18.25
N VAL A 20 0.54 4.48 18.10
CA VAL A 20 1.21 4.67 16.80
C VAL A 20 1.30 3.37 15.97
N PRO A 21 1.67 2.20 16.52
CA PRO A 21 1.80 0.99 15.70
C PRO A 21 0.46 0.48 15.16
N LEU A 22 -0.64 0.65 15.91
CA LEU A 22 -1.96 0.16 15.53
C LEU A 22 -2.61 1.06 14.48
N GLU A 23 -2.49 2.37 14.65
CA GLU A 23 -3.00 3.36 13.69
C GLU A 23 -2.29 3.22 12.34
N LEU A 24 -0.97 3.00 12.34
CA LEU A 24 -0.21 2.71 11.13
C LEU A 24 -0.63 1.41 10.44
N GLN A 25 -0.95 0.37 11.21
CA GLN A 25 -1.48 -0.86 10.62
C GLN A 25 -2.85 -0.65 9.98
N ALA A 26 -3.69 0.22 10.54
CA ALA A 26 -4.99 0.55 9.98
C ALA A 26 -4.88 1.35 8.67
N ILE A 27 -3.90 2.24 8.56
CA ILE A 27 -3.65 3.00 7.31
C ILE A 27 -3.00 2.11 6.23
N GLN A 28 -2.13 1.20 6.65
CA GLN A 28 -1.42 0.29 5.77
C GLN A 28 -2.26 -0.87 5.23
N ALA A 29 -3.40 -1.20 5.86
CA ALA A 29 -4.18 -2.38 5.50
C ALA A 29 -5.65 -2.03 5.24
N ARG A 30 -6.17 -2.47 4.10
CA ARG A 30 -7.56 -2.32 3.70
C ARG A 30 -8.16 -3.67 3.32
N GLU A 31 -9.41 -3.89 3.69
CA GLU A 31 -10.16 -5.10 3.34
C GLU A 31 -11.04 -4.82 2.13
N PHE A 32 -11.03 -5.73 1.16
CA PHE A 32 -11.82 -5.65 -0.05
C PHE A 32 -12.72 -6.86 -0.16
N ASN A 33 -13.99 -6.64 -0.50
CA ASN A 33 -14.97 -7.71 -0.67
C ASN A 33 -14.87 -8.38 -2.05
N VAL A 34 -13.67 -8.82 -2.41
CA VAL A 34 -13.35 -9.42 -3.71
C VAL A 34 -12.42 -10.61 -3.53
N PRO A 35 -12.47 -11.60 -4.45
CA PRO A 35 -11.54 -12.71 -4.40
C PRO A 35 -10.10 -12.23 -4.61
N ARG A 36 -9.16 -12.94 -4.00
CA ARG A 36 -7.73 -12.62 -3.98
C ARG A 36 -7.17 -12.32 -5.36
N ASP A 37 -7.56 -13.09 -6.37
CA ASP A 37 -7.08 -12.94 -7.74
C ASP A 37 -7.42 -11.58 -8.34
N LEU A 38 -8.60 -11.04 -8.01
CA LEU A 38 -9.06 -9.76 -8.53
C LEU A 38 -8.40 -8.60 -7.76
N ALA A 39 -8.26 -8.72 -6.44
CA ALA A 39 -7.47 -7.77 -5.64
C ALA A 39 -6.01 -7.71 -6.10
N PHE A 40 -5.39 -8.87 -6.36
CA PHE A 40 -4.01 -8.98 -6.82
C PHE A 40 -3.81 -8.28 -8.17
N LYS A 41 -4.70 -8.57 -9.14
CA LYS A 41 -4.67 -7.92 -10.46
C LYS A 41 -4.87 -6.40 -10.38
N SER A 42 -5.79 -5.95 -9.52
CA SER A 42 -6.04 -4.52 -9.33
C SER A 42 -4.79 -3.79 -8.84
N VAL A 43 -4.18 -4.26 -7.74
CA VAL A 43 -2.97 -3.64 -7.18
C VAL A 43 -1.80 -3.71 -8.17
N MET A 44 -1.63 -4.85 -8.87
CA MET A 44 -0.60 -4.97 -9.89
C MET A 44 -0.75 -3.93 -11.01
N SER A 45 -1.98 -3.73 -11.51
CA SER A 45 -2.27 -2.71 -12.53
C SER A 45 -1.98 -1.31 -12.00
N VAL A 46 -2.43 -0.96 -10.79
CA VAL A 46 -2.16 0.36 -10.18
C VAL A 46 -0.67 0.63 -10.07
N LEU A 47 0.12 -0.36 -9.64
CA LEU A 47 1.57 -0.21 -9.56
C LEU A 47 2.18 0.07 -10.94
N GLN A 48 1.73 -0.63 -11.97
CA GLN A 48 2.19 -0.42 -13.35
C GLN A 48 1.75 0.94 -13.90
N ASP A 49 0.51 1.36 -13.65
CA ASP A 49 -0.05 2.64 -14.09
C ASP A 49 0.68 3.83 -13.42
N LEU A 50 1.13 3.64 -12.18
CA LEU A 50 1.98 4.58 -11.45
C LEU A 50 3.46 4.58 -11.90
N GLY A 51 3.83 3.72 -12.84
CA GLY A 51 5.20 3.61 -13.35
C GLY A 51 6.16 2.84 -12.44
N TYR A 52 5.66 2.08 -11.46
CA TYR A 52 6.49 1.18 -10.66
C TYR A 52 6.89 -0.04 -11.49
N ILE A 53 8.14 -0.46 -11.29
CA ILE A 53 8.72 -1.65 -11.91
C ILE A 53 8.49 -2.82 -10.97
N LEU A 54 7.71 -3.82 -11.41
CA LEU A 54 7.49 -5.07 -10.68
C LEU A 54 8.79 -5.84 -10.55
N GLN A 55 9.22 -6.11 -9.31
CA GLN A 55 10.42 -6.90 -9.02
C GLN A 55 10.08 -8.37 -8.80
N SER A 56 9.01 -8.63 -8.04
CA SER A 56 8.56 -9.97 -7.72
C SER A 56 7.05 -9.96 -7.49
N ALA A 57 6.36 -10.94 -8.02
CA ALA A 57 4.92 -11.08 -7.86
C ALA A 57 4.63 -12.58 -7.79
N ASP A 58 4.12 -13.02 -6.65
CA ASP A 58 3.85 -14.43 -6.39
C ASP A 58 2.42 -14.54 -5.84
N LEU A 59 1.53 -15.06 -6.70
CA LEU A 59 0.12 -15.25 -6.38
C LEU A 59 -0.08 -16.32 -5.29
N PRO A 60 0.58 -17.50 -5.30
CA PRO A 60 0.48 -18.47 -4.21
C PRO A 60 0.80 -17.90 -2.83
N SER A 61 1.94 -17.22 -2.68
CA SER A 61 2.41 -16.60 -1.43
C SER A 61 1.67 -15.30 -1.11
N GLY A 62 1.10 -14.63 -2.11
CA GLY A 62 0.28 -13.44 -1.94
C GLY A 62 1.09 -12.22 -1.60
N PHE A 63 2.18 -11.99 -2.32
CA PHE A 63 2.87 -10.72 -2.25
C PHE A 63 3.24 -10.18 -3.63
N ILE A 64 3.33 -8.86 -3.71
CA ILE A 64 3.86 -8.13 -4.85
C ILE A 64 4.92 -7.17 -4.29
N SER A 65 6.08 -7.16 -4.90
CA SER A 65 7.15 -6.20 -4.64
C SER A 65 7.39 -5.41 -5.92
N ALA A 66 7.33 -4.08 -5.81
CA ALA A 66 7.60 -3.17 -6.91
C ALA A 66 8.45 -2.01 -6.44
N VAL A 67 9.11 -1.34 -7.37
CA VAL A 67 10.03 -0.24 -7.06
C VAL A 67 9.80 0.89 -8.04
N SER A 68 9.81 2.13 -7.56
CA SER A 68 9.77 3.29 -8.44
C SER A 68 11.07 3.37 -9.24
N PRO A 69 11.07 4.04 -10.40
CA PRO A 69 12.30 4.38 -11.09
C PRO A 69 13.25 5.11 -10.14
N SER A 70 14.54 4.79 -10.20
CA SER A 70 15.55 5.51 -9.44
C SER A 70 15.71 6.91 -10.02
N VAL A 71 15.57 7.93 -9.18
CA VAL A 71 15.74 9.32 -9.57
C VAL A 71 17.13 9.78 -9.17
N ASP A 72 17.90 10.27 -10.14
CA ASP A 72 19.21 10.87 -9.91
C ASP A 72 19.00 12.22 -9.23
N THR A 73 19.39 12.31 -7.96
CA THR A 73 19.23 13.54 -7.16
C THR A 73 20.46 14.44 -7.23
N THR A 74 21.56 13.97 -7.84
CA THR A 74 22.82 14.73 -7.93
C THR A 74 22.91 15.51 -9.24
N PRO A 75 23.11 16.85 -9.18
CA PRO A 75 23.30 17.65 -10.37
C PRO A 75 24.58 17.25 -11.12
N LEU A 76 24.54 17.35 -12.46
CA LEU A 76 25.62 16.89 -13.35
C LEU A 76 26.99 17.55 -13.05
N ALA A 77 26.98 18.82 -12.61
CA ALA A 77 28.19 19.53 -12.20
C ALA A 77 28.85 18.90 -10.97
N GLU A 78 28.06 18.48 -9.98
CA GLU A 78 28.57 17.88 -8.74
C GLU A 78 29.09 16.46 -8.99
N ARG A 79 28.44 15.70 -9.89
CA ARG A 79 28.95 14.40 -10.38
C ARG A 79 30.33 14.54 -11.03
N LEU A 80 30.53 15.56 -11.88
CA LEU A 80 31.79 15.75 -12.60
C LEU A 80 32.94 16.21 -11.68
N ILE A 81 32.65 16.92 -10.60
CA ILE A 81 33.65 17.48 -9.67
C ILE A 81 34.01 16.48 -8.57
N ILE A 82 33.01 15.81 -7.97
CA ILE A 82 33.18 15.00 -6.75
C ILE A 82 33.14 13.50 -7.06
N GLY A 83 32.64 13.10 -8.24
CA GLY A 83 32.52 11.68 -8.63
C GLY A 83 31.52 10.90 -7.77
N SER A 84 30.59 11.58 -7.11
CA SER A 84 29.55 10.98 -6.27
C SER A 84 28.18 11.03 -6.95
N GLU A 85 27.38 9.97 -6.78
CA GLU A 85 26.05 9.83 -7.36
C GLU A 85 25.05 9.43 -6.28
N SER A 86 23.94 10.14 -6.17
CA SER A 86 22.86 9.84 -5.21
C SER A 86 21.58 9.48 -5.94
N TYR A 87 21.06 8.29 -5.62
CA TYR A 87 19.84 7.72 -6.18
C TYR A 87 18.79 7.61 -5.09
N SER A 88 17.54 7.96 -5.42
CA SER A 88 16.38 7.74 -4.55
C SER A 88 15.35 6.90 -5.28
N GLU A 89 14.83 5.87 -4.61
CA GLU A 89 13.76 5.01 -5.12
C GLU A 89 12.76 4.69 -3.99
N VAL A 90 11.50 4.43 -4.34
CA VAL A 90 10.47 4.00 -3.40
C VAL A 90 10.13 2.54 -3.68
N ALA A 91 10.41 1.66 -2.72
CA ALA A 91 9.94 0.29 -2.76
C ALA A 91 8.52 0.20 -2.20
N VAL A 92 7.69 -0.62 -2.81
CA VAL A 92 6.38 -0.98 -2.29
C VAL A 92 6.26 -2.49 -2.20
N THR A 93 5.76 -2.97 -1.07
CA THR A 93 5.41 -4.37 -0.85
C THR A 93 3.93 -4.46 -0.52
N ALA A 94 3.17 -5.12 -1.39
CA ALA A 94 1.77 -5.45 -1.16
C ALA A 94 1.67 -6.90 -0.70
N SER A 95 0.93 -7.18 0.36
CA SER A 95 0.60 -8.54 0.81
C SER A 95 -0.91 -8.77 0.81
N PHE A 96 -1.34 -9.94 0.37
CA PHE A 96 -2.73 -10.32 0.17
C PHE A 96 -3.07 -11.51 1.06
N LEU A 97 -3.92 -11.26 2.05
CA LEU A 97 -4.43 -12.28 2.97
C LEU A 97 -5.88 -12.61 2.60
N PRO A 98 -6.16 -13.79 2.03
CA PRO A 98 -7.53 -14.22 1.77
C PRO A 98 -8.25 -14.50 3.09
N MET A 99 -9.49 -14.04 3.19
CA MET A 99 -10.36 -14.24 4.34
C MET A 99 -11.37 -15.37 4.05
N PRO A 100 -11.84 -16.11 5.09
CA PRO A 100 -12.76 -17.23 4.90
C PRO A 100 -14.12 -16.86 4.29
N ASN A 101 -14.50 -15.58 4.38
CA ASN A 101 -15.74 -15.02 3.81
C ASN A 101 -15.63 -14.74 2.30
N GLY A 102 -14.48 -15.01 1.67
CA GLY A 102 -14.23 -14.70 0.26
C GLY A 102 -13.72 -13.27 0.01
N SER A 103 -13.58 -12.46 1.06
CA SER A 103 -12.94 -11.15 1.01
C SER A 103 -11.42 -11.27 1.07
N THR A 104 -10.68 -10.23 0.70
CA THR A 104 -9.23 -10.21 0.73
C THR A 104 -8.74 -8.97 1.47
N LYS A 105 -7.90 -9.18 2.49
CA LYS A 105 -7.20 -8.10 3.18
C LYS A 105 -5.89 -7.82 2.47
N VAL A 106 -5.72 -6.59 1.99
CA VAL A 106 -4.50 -6.13 1.32
C VAL A 106 -3.77 -5.21 2.28
N ARG A 107 -2.46 -5.42 2.41
CA ARG A 107 -1.58 -4.51 3.16
C ARG A 107 -0.48 -3.98 2.25
N LEU A 108 -0.31 -2.66 2.24
CA LEU A 108 0.75 -1.97 1.51
C LEU A 108 1.82 -1.47 2.49
N ASN A 109 3.08 -1.61 2.11
CA ASN A 109 4.21 -1.06 2.83
C ASN A 109 5.11 -0.32 1.86
N PHE A 110 5.39 0.95 2.12
CA PHE A 110 6.25 1.79 1.30
C PHE A 110 7.55 2.07 2.05
N VAL A 111 8.68 1.90 1.38
CA VAL A 111 10.01 2.12 1.93
C VAL A 111 10.82 2.94 0.94
N GLU A 112 11.19 4.16 1.33
CA GLU A 112 12.11 5.00 0.58
C GLU A 112 13.53 4.46 0.77
N ARG A 113 14.22 4.16 -0.33
CA ARG A 113 15.61 3.73 -0.33
C ARG A 113 16.45 4.80 -0.99
N ARG A 114 17.40 5.34 -0.24
CA ARG A 114 18.39 6.30 -0.75
C ARG A 114 19.74 5.63 -0.78
N ALA A 115 20.33 5.57 -1.96
CA ALA A 115 21.68 5.08 -2.17
C ALA A 115 22.60 6.24 -2.54
N ARG A 116 23.76 6.34 -1.88
CA ARG A 116 24.84 7.25 -2.24
C ARG A 116 26.05 6.43 -2.65
N LEU A 117 26.47 6.58 -3.90
CA LEU A 117 27.77 6.13 -4.40
C LEU A 117 28.77 7.27 -4.19
N GLY A 118 29.84 7.02 -3.46
CA GLY A 118 30.99 7.90 -3.37
C GLY A 118 32.28 7.16 -3.64
N LEU A 119 33.38 7.90 -3.72
CA LEU A 119 34.74 7.38 -3.93
C LEU A 119 35.17 6.32 -2.90
N MET A 120 34.56 6.30 -1.71
CA MET A 120 34.86 5.37 -0.60
C MET A 120 33.85 4.21 -0.47
N GLY A 121 32.90 4.05 -1.40
CA GLY A 121 31.94 2.94 -1.41
C GLY A 121 30.48 3.39 -1.47
N LYS A 122 29.58 2.41 -1.29
CA LYS A 122 28.13 2.59 -1.36
C LYS A 122 27.55 2.72 0.04
N SER A 123 26.82 3.81 0.31
CA SER A 123 26.01 3.96 1.52
C SER A 123 24.53 3.87 1.14
N ARG A 124 23.73 3.16 1.96
CA ARG A 124 22.31 2.95 1.73
C ARG A 124 21.55 3.29 3.01
N ASP A 125 20.53 4.14 2.89
CA ASP A 125 19.61 4.55 3.95
C ASP A 125 18.18 4.17 3.52
N ASP A 126 17.53 3.32 4.31
CA ASP A 126 16.19 2.80 4.04
C ASP A 126 15.24 3.36 5.12
N ARG A 127 14.25 4.16 4.70
CA ARG A 127 13.28 4.82 5.59
C ARG A 127 11.85 4.38 5.27
N PRO A 128 11.08 3.89 6.26
CA PRO A 128 9.68 3.56 6.03
C PRO A 128 8.88 4.83 5.77
N VAL A 129 8.02 4.81 4.75
CA VAL A 129 7.09 5.90 4.46
C VAL A 129 5.85 5.70 5.33
N ILE A 130 5.59 6.68 6.18
CA ILE A 130 4.50 6.68 7.17
C ILE A 130 3.42 7.72 6.81
N ASP A 131 3.58 8.39 5.68
CA ASP A 131 2.70 9.48 5.24
C ASP A 131 1.28 8.97 4.89
N PRO A 132 0.23 9.36 5.62
CA PRO A 132 -1.14 8.93 5.34
C PRO A 132 -1.64 9.34 3.96
N GLU A 133 -1.18 10.47 3.40
CA GLU A 133 -1.62 10.95 2.09
C GLU A 133 -1.19 9.98 0.98
N VAL A 134 0.04 9.46 1.06
CA VAL A 134 0.57 8.47 0.09
C VAL A 134 -0.29 7.20 0.09
N TYR A 135 -0.69 6.73 1.27
CA TYR A 135 -1.56 5.58 1.40
C TYR A 135 -2.97 5.87 0.87
N GLN A 136 -3.55 7.03 1.17
CA GLN A 136 -4.88 7.40 0.68
C GLN A 136 -4.95 7.41 -0.85
N VAL A 137 -4.00 8.09 -1.51
CA VAL A 137 -3.94 8.15 -2.98
C VAL A 137 -3.74 6.76 -3.59
N ALA A 138 -2.91 5.91 -2.97
CA ALA A 138 -2.74 4.54 -3.43
C ALA A 138 -4.04 3.74 -3.32
N TRP A 139 -4.78 3.88 -2.22
CA TRP A 139 -6.05 3.19 -2.02
C TRP A 139 -7.15 3.67 -2.96
N GLU A 140 -7.26 4.98 -3.21
CA GLU A 140 -8.21 5.54 -4.17
C GLU A 140 -8.03 4.93 -5.56
N LYS A 141 -6.78 4.83 -6.04
CA LYS A 141 -6.48 4.19 -7.32
C LYS A 141 -6.82 2.71 -7.35
N VAL A 142 -6.54 2.00 -6.26
CA VAL A 142 -6.91 0.58 -6.14
C VAL A 142 -8.42 0.40 -6.18
N ASP A 143 -9.19 1.26 -5.52
CA ASP A 143 -10.66 1.24 -5.57
C ASP A 143 -11.18 1.49 -7.00
N GLU A 144 -10.64 2.51 -7.69
CA GLU A 144 -11.00 2.82 -9.08
C GLU A 144 -10.72 1.64 -10.02
N THR A 145 -9.51 1.08 -9.98
CA THR A 145 -9.14 -0.07 -10.81
C THR A 145 -9.97 -1.30 -10.45
N LEU A 146 -10.24 -1.54 -9.16
CA LEU A 146 -11.06 -2.65 -8.70
C LEU A 146 -12.49 -2.54 -9.22
N PHE A 147 -13.05 -1.33 -9.19
CA PHE A 147 -14.37 -1.05 -9.75
C PHE A 147 -14.40 -1.34 -11.26
N MET A 148 -13.40 -0.86 -12.01
CA MET A 148 -13.30 -1.09 -13.47
C MET A 148 -13.16 -2.58 -13.81
N LEU A 149 -12.35 -3.33 -13.06
CA LEU A 149 -12.18 -4.77 -13.24
C LEU A 149 -13.45 -5.54 -12.89
N THR A 150 -14.15 -5.15 -11.82
CA THR A 150 -15.41 -5.78 -11.40
C THR A 150 -16.51 -5.52 -12.41
N ALA A 151 -16.65 -4.27 -12.88
CA ALA A 151 -17.60 -3.90 -13.92
C ALA A 151 -17.35 -4.68 -15.22
N THR A 152 -16.09 -4.81 -15.63
CA THR A 152 -15.71 -5.58 -16.83
C THR A 152 -16.00 -7.08 -16.64
N ASN A 153 -15.76 -7.62 -15.44
CA ASN A 153 -16.02 -9.02 -15.13
C ASN A 153 -17.52 -9.34 -15.09
N ASP A 154 -18.37 -8.40 -14.66
CA ASP A 154 -19.82 -8.58 -14.68
C ASP A 154 -20.38 -8.53 -16.12
N LEU A 155 -19.81 -7.70 -16.99
CA LEU A 155 -20.11 -7.69 -18.43
C LEU A 155 -19.65 -8.96 -19.16
N SER A 156 -18.69 -9.69 -18.59
CA SER A 156 -18.14 -10.93 -19.15
C SER A 156 -18.96 -12.17 -18.78
N ARG A 157 -19.95 -12.05 -17.87
CA ARG A 157 -20.87 -13.15 -17.58
C ARG A 157 -21.79 -13.35 -18.78
N PRO A 158 -21.86 -14.56 -19.38
CA PRO A 158 -22.91 -14.85 -20.33
C PRO A 158 -24.24 -14.67 -19.59
N VAL A 159 -25.07 -13.74 -20.07
CA VAL A 159 -26.47 -13.65 -19.68
C VAL A 159 -27.05 -15.04 -19.95
N LYS A 160 -27.29 -15.81 -18.88
CA LYS A 160 -28.08 -17.02 -18.98
C LYS A 160 -29.48 -16.53 -19.36
N PRO A 161 -30.01 -16.84 -20.56
CA PRO A 161 -31.37 -16.43 -20.90
C PRO A 161 -32.28 -17.00 -19.82
N GLY A 162 -33.01 -16.10 -19.16
CA GLY A 162 -33.93 -16.45 -18.10
C GLY A 162 -34.83 -17.58 -18.57
N THR A 163 -34.92 -18.61 -17.74
CA THR A 163 -36.03 -19.55 -17.77
C THR A 163 -37.29 -18.73 -17.61
N THR A 164 -37.99 -18.47 -18.72
CA THR A 164 -39.36 -17.97 -18.68
C THR A 164 -40.15 -18.95 -17.84
N GLU A 165 -40.48 -18.48 -16.66
CA GLU A 165 -41.59 -18.88 -15.80
C GLU A 165 -42.69 -19.54 -16.64
N ALA A 166 -42.83 -20.85 -16.49
CA ALA A 166 -44.00 -21.56 -16.96
C ALA A 166 -45.17 -21.10 -16.10
N GLU A 167 -45.98 -20.17 -16.61
CA GLU A 167 -47.29 -19.86 -16.04
C GLU A 167 -48.14 -21.13 -16.05
N PRO A 168 -48.76 -21.51 -14.92
CA PRO A 168 -49.75 -22.56 -14.88
C PRO A 168 -51.12 -21.94 -15.12
N THR A 169 -51.75 -22.23 -16.26
CA THR A 169 -53.19 -21.99 -16.41
C THR A 169 -53.88 -23.16 -17.09
N SER A 170 -54.88 -23.65 -16.37
CA SER A 170 -55.91 -24.65 -16.67
C SER A 170 -56.49 -24.62 -18.07
#